data_AF-A0A497J1V4-F1
#
_entry.id   AF-A0A497J1V4-F1
#
_cell.length_a   1.000
_cell.length_b   1.000
_cell.length_c   1.000
_cell.angle_alpha   90.00
_cell.angle_beta   90.00
_cell.angle_gamma   90.00
#
_symmetry.space_group_name_H-M   'P 1'
#
loop_
_entity.id
_entity.type
_entity.pdbx_description
1 polymer ?
#
loop_
_entity_poly.entity_id
_entity_poly.type
_entity_poly.pdbx_seq_one_letter_code
_entity_poly.pdbx_strand_id
1 'polypeptide(L)'
;MGVKNSVVVQVDSRGRILIPKRIRERLKIGKRVLLIPIRERLEVIPLPEDPLEILDGAFTTDVLFSELRKEAERQAEEETGK
;
A
#
# COMPACT_ATOMS: atom_id res chain seq x y z
N MET A 1 -12.31 -13.66 -18.06
CA MET A 1 -11.35 -13.81 -19.18
C MET A 1 -9.96 -13.42 -18.67
N GLY A 2 -9.18 -14.40 -18.23
CA GLY A 2 -7.93 -14.17 -17.47
C GLY A 2 -6.86 -13.49 -18.34
N VAL A 3 -6.33 -12.36 -17.87
CA VAL A 3 -5.26 -11.65 -18.58
C VAL A 3 -3.98 -12.48 -18.47
N LYS A 4 -3.70 -13.33 -19.46
CA LYS A 4 -2.39 -13.97 -19.64
C LYS A 4 -1.38 -12.89 -20.05
N ASN A 5 -0.61 -12.38 -19.09
CA ASN A 5 0.55 -11.52 -19.33
C ASN A 5 1.69 -11.87 -18.35
N SER A 6 1.96 -13.17 -18.17
CA SER A 6 3.20 -13.59 -17.50
C SER A 6 4.35 -13.43 -18.49
N VAL A 7 5.43 -12.80 -18.03
CA VAL A 7 6.67 -12.63 -18.79
C VAL A 7 7.79 -13.19 -17.94
N VAL A 8 8.64 -14.03 -18.53
CA VAL A 8 9.89 -14.46 -17.89
C VAL A 8 10.92 -13.35 -18.09
N VAL A 9 11.50 -12.90 -16.99
CA VAL A 9 12.53 -11.87 -16.95
C VAL A 9 13.77 -12.43 -16.25
N GLN A 10 14.94 -11.96 -16.64
CA GLN A 10 16.18 -12.32 -15.96
C GLN A 10 16.42 -11.37 -14.79
N VAL A 11 16.99 -11.93 -13.72
CA VAL A 11 17.58 -11.15 -12.64
C VAL A 11 19.01 -10.83 -13.05
N ASP A 12 19.39 -9.57 -13.04
CA ASP A 12 20.75 -9.20 -13.38
C ASP A 12 21.75 -9.55 -12.25
N SER A 13 23.05 -9.36 -12.51
CA SER A 13 24.12 -9.65 -11.55
C SER A 13 24.06 -8.84 -10.25
N ARG A 14 23.23 -7.79 -10.19
CA ARG A 14 23.01 -6.95 -9.00
C ARG A 14 21.69 -7.27 -8.31
N GLY A 15 20.99 -8.33 -8.73
CA GLY A 15 19.71 -8.73 -8.14
C GLY A 15 18.51 -7.93 -8.63
N ARG A 16 18.63 -7.12 -9.69
CA ARG A 16 17.54 -6.27 -10.19
C ARG A 16 16.68 -7.00 -11.21
N ILE A 17 15.38 -6.72 -11.18
CA ILE A 17 14.42 -7.19 -12.17
C ILE A 17 13.94 -6.00 -13.00
N LEU A 18 14.11 -6.06 -14.32
CA LEU A 18 13.55 -5.06 -15.22
C LEU A 18 12.08 -5.36 -15.47
N ILE A 19 11.18 -4.54 -14.93
CA ILE A 19 9.74 -4.65 -15.18
C ILE A 19 9.45 -4.10 -16.60
N PRO A 20 8.90 -4.92 -17.52
CA PRO A 20 8.58 -4.47 -18.87
C PRO A 20 7.68 -3.23 -18.89
N LYS A 21 7.92 -2.32 -19.84
CA LYS A 21 7.20 -1.03 -19.97
C LYS A 21 5.67 -1.19 -19.92
N ARG A 22 5.13 -2.17 -20.66
CA ARG A 22 3.69 -2.46 -20.71
C ARG A 22 3.11 -2.81 -19.33
N ILE A 23 3.86 -3.51 -18.48
CA ILE A 23 3.43 -3.86 -17.11
C ILE A 23 3.52 -2.63 -16.21
N ARG A 24 4.63 -1.87 -16.30
CA ARG A 24 4.81 -0.64 -15.51
C ARG A 24 3.70 0.38 -15.75
N GLU A 25 3.36 0.64 -17.01
CA GLU A 25 2.32 1.61 -17.37
C GLU A 25 0.93 1.14 -16.94
N ARG A 26 0.60 -0.13 -17.21
CA ARG A 26 -0.72 -0.70 -16.86
C ARG A 26 -0.96 -0.70 -15.34
N LEU A 27 0.06 -1.01 -14.55
CA LEU A 27 -0.03 -1.06 -13.09
C LEU A 27 0.36 0.27 -12.43
N LYS A 28 0.60 1.33 -13.21
CA LYS A 28 1.05 2.65 -12.71
C LYS A 28 2.23 2.54 -11.73
N ILE A 29 3.20 1.67 -12.03
CA ILE A 29 4.38 1.47 -11.19
C ILE A 29 5.29 2.71 -11.30
N GLY A 30 5.37 3.46 -10.20
CA GLY A 30 6.27 4.61 -10.03
C GLY A 30 7.68 4.20 -9.60
N LYS A 31 8.36 5.09 -8.89
CA LYS A 31 9.75 4.88 -8.42
C LYS A 31 9.87 3.96 -7.20
N ARG A 32 8.76 3.76 -6.49
CA ARG A 32 8.71 3.00 -5.23
C ARG A 32 7.72 1.86 -5.36
N VAL A 33 8.11 0.71 -4.83
CA VAL A 33 7.25 -0.47 -4.70
C VAL A 33 7.46 -1.07 -3.33
N LEU A 34 6.42 -1.68 -2.79
CA LEU A 34 6.48 -2.56 -1.63
C LEU A 34 6.66 -4.00 -2.11
N LEU A 35 7.61 -4.71 -1.51
CA LEU A 35 7.86 -6.12 -1.77
C LEU A 35 7.37 -6.92 -0.56
N ILE A 36 6.40 -7.81 -0.76
CA ILE A 36 5.85 -8.66 0.30
C ILE A 36 6.15 -10.13 -0.03
N PRO A 37 7.00 -10.81 0.74
CA PRO A 37 7.16 -12.27 0.63
C PRO A 37 5.88 -12.97 1.08
N ILE A 38 5.29 -13.80 0.23
CA ILE A 38 4.07 -14.56 0.54
C ILE A 38 4.27 -16.01 0.10
N ARG A 39 4.53 -16.91 1.06
CA ARG A 39 4.91 -18.30 0.78
C ARG A 39 6.12 -18.33 -0.18
N GLU A 40 6.05 -19.10 -1.26
CA GLU A 40 7.09 -19.25 -2.28
C GLU A 40 7.06 -18.18 -3.39
N ARG A 41 6.44 -17.01 -3.16
CA ARG A 41 6.38 -15.92 -4.16
C ARG A 41 6.60 -14.55 -3.53
N LEU A 42 6.97 -13.60 -4.39
CA LEU A 42 7.08 -12.20 -4.04
C LEU A 42 5.92 -11.42 -4.68
N GLU A 43 5.17 -10.69 -3.87
CA GLU A 43 4.19 -9.73 -4.35
C GLU A 43 4.83 -8.34 -4.45
N VAL A 44 4.57 -7.64 -5.56
CA VAL A 44 5.13 -6.32 -5.85
C VAL A 44 3.98 -5.33 -5.97
N ILE A 45 3.88 -4.41 -5.01
CA ILE A 45 2.78 -3.45 -4.90
C ILE A 45 3.32 -2.05 -5.23
N PRO A 46 2.80 -1.36 -6.25
CA PRO A 46 3.12 0.04 -6.50
C PRO A 46 2.79 0.90 -5.28
N LEU A 47 3.72 1.78 -4.89
CA LEU A 47 3.42 2.80 -3.87
C LEU A 47 3.09 4.13 -4.56
N PRO A 48 2.12 4.90 -4.04
CA PRO A 48 1.90 6.26 -4.51
C PRO A 48 3.13 7.12 -4.26
N GLU A 49 3.25 8.21 -5.02
CA GLU A 49 4.28 9.22 -4.76
C GLU A 49 4.01 9.95 -3.45
N ASP A 50 2.74 10.32 -3.22
CA ASP A 50 2.24 10.85 -1.95
C ASP A 50 1.31 9.82 -1.27
N PRO A 51 1.71 9.22 -0.13
CA PRO A 51 0.84 8.33 0.64
C PRO A 51 -0.47 8.99 1.10
N LEU A 52 -0.47 10.31 1.33
CA LEU A 52 -1.62 11.04 1.83
C LEU A 52 -2.70 11.22 0.76
N GLU A 53 -2.33 11.29 -0.52
CA GLU A 53 -3.29 11.33 -1.63
C GLU A 53 -4.20 10.08 -1.67
N ILE A 54 -3.71 8.93 -1.21
CA ILE A 54 -4.53 7.71 -1.11
C ILE A 54 -5.39 7.70 0.16
N LEU A 55 -4.97 8.39 1.22
CA LEU A 55 -5.71 8.43 2.48
C LEU A 55 -6.90 9.38 2.45
N ASP A 56 -6.93 10.33 1.52
CA ASP A 56 -8.09 11.20 1.33
C ASP A 56 -9.32 10.38 0.94
N GLY A 57 -10.38 10.48 1.74
CA GLY A 57 -11.59 9.67 1.58
C GLY A 57 -11.47 8.19 2.03
N ALA A 58 -10.30 7.72 2.48
CA ALA A 58 -10.15 6.37 3.02
C ALA A 58 -10.96 6.17 4.32
N PHE A 59 -11.21 7.27 5.03
CA PHE A 59 -12.08 7.31 6.19
C PHE A 59 -12.87 8.63 6.17
N THR A 60 -14.19 8.52 6.02
CA THR A 60 -15.12 9.66 6.08
C THR A 60 -16.13 9.44 7.18
N THR A 61 -16.40 10.47 7.96
CA THR A 61 -17.41 10.44 9.02
C THR A 61 -18.10 11.79 9.09
N ASP A 62 -19.36 11.79 9.53
CA ASP A 62 -20.12 13.01 9.83
C ASP A 62 -19.69 13.63 11.18
N VAL A 63 -18.91 12.88 11.98
CA VAL A 63 -18.42 13.29 13.29
C VAL A 63 -17.13 14.09 13.14
N LEU A 64 -17.01 15.21 13.86
CA LEU A 64 -15.80 16.02 13.86
C LEU A 64 -14.63 15.25 14.48
N PHE A 65 -13.44 15.39 13.91
CA PHE A 65 -12.22 14.76 14.43
C PHE A 65 -11.98 15.04 15.92
N SER A 66 -12.31 16.25 16.39
CA SER A 66 -12.20 16.63 17.79
C SER A 66 -13.06 15.78 18.73
N GLU A 67 -14.22 15.32 18.28
CA GLU A 67 -15.12 14.49 19.08
C GLU A 67 -14.61 13.05 19.14
N LEU A 68 -14.18 12.50 17.99
CA LEU A 68 -13.53 11.19 17.94
C LEU A 68 -12.30 11.13 18.86
N ARG A 69 -11.50 12.20 18.86
CA ARG A 69 -10.32 12.30 19.71
C ARG A 69 -10.69 12.30 21.20
N LYS A 70 -11.67 13.09 21.62
CA LYS A 70 -12.12 13.13 23.02
C LYS A 70 -12.62 11.77 23.50
N GLU A 71 -13.37 11.07 22.65
CA GLU A 71 -13.89 9.74 22.97
C GLU A 71 -12.76 8.70 23.11
N ALA A 72 -11.77 8.73 22.21
CA ALA A 72 -10.60 7.87 22.32
C ALA A 72 -9.77 8.14 23.60
N GLU A 73 -9.62 9.42 23.98
CA GLU A 73 -8.94 9.81 25.22
C GLU A 73 -9.71 9.30 26.45
N ARG A 74 -11.05 9.44 26.49
CA ARG A 74 -11.90 8.90 27.56
C ARG A 74 -11.76 7.37 27.68
N GLN A 75 -11.81 6.65 26.57
CA GLN A 75 -11.64 5.19 26.57
C GLN A 75 -10.28 4.77 27.11
N ALA A 76 -9.21 5.48 26.73
CA ALA A 76 -7.86 5.20 27.24
C ALA A 76 -7.74 5.43 28.76
N GLU A 77 -8.40 6.46 29.30
CA GLU A 77 -8.45 6.71 30.75
C GLU A 77 -9.22 5.60 31.49
N GLU A 78 -10.34 5.14 30.94
CA GLU A 78 -11.14 4.04 31.51
C GLU A 78 -10.38 2.70 31.51
N GLU A 79 -9.62 2.42 30.45
CA GLU A 79 -8.81 1.20 30.34
C GLU A 79 -7.58 1.21 31.26
N THR A 80 -7.04 2.39 31.60
CA THR A 80 -5.84 2.51 32.44
C THR A 80 -6.12 2.64 33.94
N GLY A 81 -7.40 2.64 34.36
CA GLY A 81 -7.81 2.45 35.74
C GLY A 81 -7.19 3.45 36.72
N LYS A 82 -7.65 4.70 36.67
CA LYS A 82 -7.67 5.58 37.85
C LYS A 82 -9.09 5.73 38.38
#